data_AF-A0A8T3V1C3-F1
#
_entry.id   AF-A0A8T3V1C3-F1
#
_cell.length_a   1.000
_cell.length_b   1.000
_cell.length_c   1.000
_cell.angle_alpha   90.00
_cell.angle_beta   90.00
_cell.angle_gamma   90.00
#
_symmetry.space_group_name_H-M   'P 1'
#
loop_
_entity.id
_entity.type
_entity.pdbx_description
1 polymer ?
#
loop_
_entity_poly.entity_id
_entity_poly.type
_entity_poly.pdbx_seq_one_letter_code
_entity_poly.pdbx_strand_id
1 'polypeptide(L)'
;MYGEIDLELYTLSIIRLNTAFEKLDSSNTDEVKVMFEESLNDLNTLYNDIVDDLNQDEVNLNEYYMFFQNGKQTFPQYIEMLGSVENESLEEVIGDLMNVFNNLNKIADAFPKNDMINAL
;
A
#
# COMPACT_ATOMS: atom_id res chain seq x y z
N MET A 1 -18.00 6.88 -13.67
CA MET A 1 -16.98 5.84 -13.82
C MET A 1 -16.14 5.91 -12.58
N TYR A 2 -16.30 4.93 -11.70
CA TYR A 2 -15.43 4.78 -10.54
C TYR A 2 -14.07 4.27 -11.01
N GLY A 3 -13.07 4.33 -10.15
CA GLY A 3 -11.78 3.77 -10.45
C GLY A 3 -10.67 4.74 -10.84
N GLU A 4 -10.61 5.90 -10.19
CA GLU A 4 -9.38 6.70 -10.15
C GLU A 4 -8.64 6.33 -8.87
N ILE A 5 -7.44 5.77 -9.01
CA ILE A 5 -6.61 5.48 -7.85
C ILE A 5 -6.05 6.80 -7.34
N ASP A 6 -6.18 7.05 -6.04
CA ASP A 6 -5.49 8.17 -5.39
C ASP A 6 -3.98 7.89 -5.28
N LEU A 7 -3.30 8.07 -6.42
CA LEU A 7 -1.85 7.90 -6.54
C LEU A 7 -1.09 8.96 -5.75
N GLU A 8 -1.69 10.12 -5.49
CA GLU A 8 -1.09 11.16 -4.66
C GLU A 8 -1.02 10.68 -3.21
N LEU A 9 -2.15 10.19 -2.67
CA LEU A 9 -2.20 9.62 -1.32
C LEU A 9 -1.22 8.46 -1.18
N TYR A 10 -1.24 7.51 -2.12
CA TYR A 10 -0.26 6.40 -2.13
C TYR A 10 1.18 6.90 -2.11
N THR A 11 1.53 7.84 -2.99
CA THR A 11 2.89 8.37 -3.10
C THR A 11 3.33 9.04 -1.81
N LEU A 12 2.46 9.84 -1.18
CA LEU A 12 2.73 10.49 0.09
C LEU A 12 2.95 9.46 1.21
N SER A 13 2.11 8.42 1.31
CA SER A 13 2.28 7.36 2.30
C SER A 13 3.61 6.62 2.15
N ILE A 14 4.00 6.35 0.90
CA ILE A 14 5.26 5.67 0.58
C ILE A 14 6.47 6.55 0.89
N ILE A 15 6.45 7.85 0.54
CA ILE A 15 7.53 8.78 0.90
C ILE A 15 7.68 8.85 2.43
N ARG A 16 6.56 8.93 3.16
CA ARG A 16 6.57 8.96 4.62
C ARG A 16 7.11 7.65 5.22
N LEU A 17 6.74 6.49 4.68
CA LEU A 17 7.30 5.19 5.07
C LEU A 17 8.81 5.11 4.87
N ASN A 18 9.29 5.50 3.69
CA ASN A 18 10.73 5.51 3.38
C ASN A 18 11.50 6.44 4.32
N THR A 19 10.94 7.62 4.60
CA THR A 19 11.51 8.57 5.56
C THR A 19 11.56 7.98 6.97
N ALA A 20 10.53 7.23 7.38
CA ALA A 20 10.50 6.56 8.67
C ALA A 20 11.56 5.45 8.76
N PHE A 21 11.75 4.66 7.70
CA PHE A 21 12.82 3.66 7.64
C PHE A 21 14.21 4.28 7.78
N GLU A 22 14.48 5.40 7.10
CA GLU A 22 15.76 6.12 7.22
C GLU A 22 16.02 6.65 8.64
N LYS A 23 14.95 6.88 9.42
CA LYS A 23 15.02 7.43 10.78
C LYS A 23 15.08 6.39 11.89
N LEU A 24 14.88 5.09 11.59
CA LEU A 24 14.90 4.02 12.60
C LEU A 24 16.19 4.02 13.45
N ASP A 25 17.34 4.29 12.84
CA ASP A 25 18.65 4.30 13.51
C ASP A 25 18.90 5.55 14.37
N SER A 26 18.08 6.59 14.23
CA SER A 26 18.33 7.92 14.81
C SER A 26 17.82 8.11 16.26
N SER A 27 17.39 7.03 16.93
CA SER A 27 16.83 7.05 18.31
C SER A 27 15.52 7.82 18.51
N ASN A 28 14.86 8.29 17.44
CA ASN A 28 13.57 9.00 17.52
C ASN A 28 12.39 8.09 17.21
N THR A 29 12.20 7.05 18.02
CA THR A 29 11.15 6.04 17.84
C THR A 29 9.74 6.64 17.80
N ASP A 30 9.48 7.71 18.57
CA ASP A 30 8.16 8.36 18.59
C ASP A 30 7.83 9.04 17.26
N GLU A 31 8.80 9.73 16.64
CA GLU A 31 8.61 10.33 15.30
C GLU A 31 8.39 9.25 14.25
N VAL A 32 9.16 8.16 14.29
CA VAL A 32 8.98 7.01 13.39
C VAL A 32 7.60 6.39 13.57
N LYS A 33 7.13 6.25 14.81
CA LYS A 33 5.80 5.71 15.12
C LYS A 33 4.71 6.57 14.49
N VAL A 34 4.75 7.88 14.67
CA VAL A 34 3.78 8.81 14.05
C VAL A 34 3.80 8.67 12.54
N MET A 35 4.99 8.59 11.93
CA MET A 35 5.09 8.43 10.48
C MET A 35 4.49 7.11 9.99
N PHE A 36 4.71 6.01 10.71
CA PHE A 36 4.10 4.71 10.43
C PHE A 36 2.57 4.74 10.59
N GLU A 37 2.06 5.38 11.65
CA GLU A 37 0.62 5.50 11.90
C GLU A 37 -0.09 6.34 10.83
N GLU A 38 0.51 7.47 10.43
CA GLU A 38 -0.04 8.30 9.34
C GLU A 38 -0.03 7.56 8.00
N SER A 39 1.06 6.86 7.66
CA SER A 39 1.11 6.04 6.45
C SER A 39 0.13 4.88 6.49
N LEU A 40 -0.10 4.26 7.65
CA LEU A 40 -1.09 3.21 7.82
C LEU A 40 -2.51 3.74 7.55
N ASN A 41 -2.85 4.91 8.09
CA ASN A 41 -4.16 5.53 7.88
C ASN A 41 -4.42 5.83 6.39
N ASP A 42 -3.43 6.40 5.72
CA ASP A 42 -3.52 6.72 4.30
C ASP A 42 -3.63 5.44 3.44
N LEU A 43 -2.83 4.42 3.73
CA LEU A 43 -2.88 3.13 3.02
C LEU A 43 -4.18 2.37 3.26
N ASN A 44 -4.75 2.45 4.46
CA ASN A 44 -6.07 1.86 4.74
C ASN A 44 -7.18 2.58 3.99
N THR A 45 -7.11 3.91 3.90
CA THR A 45 -8.06 4.70 3.10
C THR A 45 -7.98 4.26 1.63
N LEU A 46 -6.78 4.24 1.07
CA LEU A 46 -6.52 3.77 -0.29
C LEU A 46 -7.02 2.33 -0.51
N TYR A 47 -6.74 1.42 0.42
CA TYR A 47 -7.20 0.03 0.33
C TYR A 47 -8.73 -0.07 0.32
N ASN A 48 -9.42 0.67 1.18
CA ASN A 48 -10.88 0.67 1.24
C ASN A 48 -11.48 1.24 -0.05
N ASP A 49 -10.93 2.35 -0.55
CA ASP A 49 -11.37 2.96 -1.81
C ASP A 49 -11.18 1.99 -2.99
N ILE A 50 -10.04 1.29 -3.04
CA ILE A 50 -9.78 0.23 -4.02
C ILE A 50 -10.85 -0.87 -3.92
N VAL A 51 -11.15 -1.37 -2.72
CA VAL A 51 -12.13 -2.44 -2.52
C VAL A 51 -13.53 -1.97 -2.92
N ASP A 52 -13.92 -0.77 -2.53
CA ASP A 52 -15.23 -0.20 -2.84
C ASP A 52 -15.40 0.01 -4.34
N ASP A 53 -14.37 0.54 -5.01
CA ASP A 53 -14.37 0.74 -6.46
C ASP A 53 -14.45 -0.59 -7.21
N LEU A 54 -13.63 -1.59 -6.85
CA LEU A 54 -13.64 -2.89 -7.52
C LEU A 54 -14.93 -3.70 -7.33
N ASN A 55 -15.80 -3.28 -6.40
CA ASN A 55 -17.14 -3.85 -6.21
C ASN A 55 -18.24 -3.12 -7.01
N GLN A 56 -17.92 -2.06 -7.76
CA GLN A 56 -18.89 -1.33 -8.58
C GLN A 56 -19.13 -2.00 -9.95
N ASP A 57 -20.31 -1.75 -10.53
CA ASP A 57 -20.69 -2.29 -11.85
C ASP A 57 -19.85 -1.71 -13.01
N GLU A 58 -19.34 -0.48 -12.88
CA GLU A 58 -18.55 0.22 -13.90
C GLU A 58 -17.28 0.87 -13.32
N VAL A 59 -16.12 0.28 -13.62
CA VAL A 59 -14.80 0.68 -13.08
C VAL A 59 -13.77 0.85 -14.19
N ASN A 60 -12.92 1.87 -14.08
CA ASN A 60 -11.73 2.03 -14.92
C ASN A 60 -10.61 1.06 -14.52
N LEU A 61 -10.61 -0.16 -15.05
CA LEU A 61 -9.61 -1.16 -14.67
C LEU A 61 -8.17 -0.86 -15.13
N ASN A 62 -7.96 0.09 -16.06
CA ASN A 62 -6.64 0.37 -16.61
C ASN A 62 -5.67 0.97 -15.57
N GLU A 63 -6.16 1.88 -14.72
CA GLU A 63 -5.33 2.50 -13.68
C GLU A 63 -4.94 1.48 -12.61
N TYR A 64 -5.90 0.67 -12.17
CA TYR A 64 -5.65 -0.46 -11.26
C TYR A 64 -4.68 -1.48 -11.82
N TYR A 65 -4.78 -1.78 -13.12
CA TYR A 65 -3.83 -2.67 -13.74
C TYR A 65 -2.39 -2.14 -13.59
N MET A 66 -2.14 -0.89 -13.96
CA MET A 66 -0.80 -0.30 -13.85
C MET A 66 -0.31 -0.22 -12.40
N PHE A 67 -1.18 0.18 -11.48
CA PHE A 67 -0.88 0.23 -10.06
C PHE A 67 -0.51 -1.15 -9.51
N PHE A 68 -1.32 -2.18 -9.75
CA PHE A 68 -1.06 -3.52 -9.24
C PHE A 68 0.12 -4.22 -9.92
N GLN A 69 0.42 -3.93 -11.19
CA GLN A 69 1.65 -4.42 -11.81
C GLN A 69 2.90 -3.89 -11.10
N ASN A 70 2.89 -2.61 -10.68
CA ASN A 70 3.95 -2.07 -9.84
C ASN A 70 3.91 -2.66 -8.43
N GLY A 71 2.72 -2.71 -7.82
CA GLY A 71 2.46 -3.23 -6.48
C GLY A 71 2.95 -4.65 -6.25
N LYS A 72 2.82 -5.55 -7.24
CA LYS A 72 3.35 -6.93 -7.17
C LYS A 72 4.85 -7.00 -6.89
N GLN A 73 5.60 -5.97 -7.27
CA GLN A 73 7.02 -5.89 -7.01
C GLN A 73 7.30 -5.17 -5.69
N THR A 74 6.55 -4.11 -5.39
CA THR A 74 6.85 -3.19 -4.29
C THR A 74 6.20 -3.59 -2.96
N PHE A 75 4.96 -4.09 -2.93
CA PHE A 75 4.29 -4.47 -1.68
C PHE A 75 5.04 -5.58 -0.91
N PRO A 76 5.55 -6.66 -1.55
CA PRO A 76 6.35 -7.66 -0.85
C PRO A 76 7.62 -7.08 -0.23
N GLN A 77 8.27 -6.11 -0.90
CA GLN A 77 9.47 -5.46 -0.39
C GLN A 77 9.17 -4.67 0.89
N TYR A 78 8.05 -3.95 0.95
CA TYR A 78 7.64 -3.25 2.17
C TYR A 78 7.31 -4.23 3.30
N ILE A 79 6.68 -5.37 3.01
CA ILE A 79 6.43 -6.41 4.02
C ILE A 79 7.75 -6.95 4.59
N GLU A 80 8.74 -7.22 3.73
CA GLU A 80 10.07 -7.66 4.16
C GLU A 80 10.80 -6.60 4.99
N MET A 81 10.78 -5.34 4.56
CA MET A 81 11.39 -4.22 5.28
C MET A 81 10.75 -4.05 6.67
N LEU A 82 9.42 -4.03 6.75
CA LEU A 82 8.67 -3.95 8.01
C LEU A 82 9.00 -5.12 8.94
N GLY A 83 9.02 -6.35 8.40
CA GLY A 83 9.34 -7.55 9.17
C GLY A 83 10.79 -7.62 9.67
N SER A 84 11.68 -6.77 9.16
CA SER A 84 13.08 -6.65 9.61
C SER A 84 13.26 -5.64 10.75
N VAL A 85 12.22 -4.87 11.10
CA VAL A 85 12.30 -3.86 12.16
C VAL A 85 12.14 -4.52 13.53
N GLU A 86 13.25 -4.64 14.26
CA GLU A 86 13.26 -5.18 15.62
C GLU A 86 13.03 -4.08 16.67
N ASN A 87 11.78 -3.65 16.85
CA ASN A 87 11.42 -2.63 17.85
C ASN A 87 10.03 -2.88 18.48
N GLU A 88 10.01 -3.28 19.76
CA GLU A 88 8.77 -3.62 20.50
C GLU A 88 7.76 -2.46 20.55
N SER A 89 8.23 -1.20 20.63
CA SER A 89 7.35 -0.03 20.68
C SER A 89 6.60 0.23 19.36
N LEU A 90 7.08 -0.35 18.27
CA LEU A 90 6.52 -0.23 16.92
C LEU A 90 5.78 -1.50 16.47
N GLU A 91 5.79 -2.58 17.27
CA GLU A 91 5.30 -3.90 16.86
C GLU A 91 3.85 -3.86 16.34
N GLU A 92 2.97 -3.16 17.05
CA GLU A 92 1.56 -3.02 16.68
C GLU A 92 1.39 -2.35 15.30
N VAL A 93 1.97 -1.16 15.11
CA VAL A 93 1.83 -0.41 13.85
C VAL A 93 2.54 -1.11 12.68
N ILE A 94 3.65 -1.80 12.95
CA ILE A 94 4.33 -2.65 11.96
C ILE A 94 3.42 -3.79 11.52
N GLY A 95 2.79 -4.48 12.47
CA GLY A 95 1.85 -5.57 12.17
C GLY A 95 0.69 -5.09 11.30
N ASP A 96 0.12 -3.94 11.61
CA ASP A 96 -0.98 -3.37 10.84
C ASP A 96 -0.56 -2.89 9.45
N LEU A 97 0.62 -2.28 9.31
CA LEU A 97 1.21 -1.94 8.02
C LEU A 97 1.45 -3.19 7.15
N MET A 98 2.01 -4.25 7.75
CA MET A 98 2.17 -5.53 7.06
C MET A 98 0.83 -6.11 6.63
N ASN A 99 -0.21 -5.97 7.45
CA ASN A 99 -1.56 -6.44 7.11
C ASN A 99 -2.14 -5.70 5.89
N VAL A 100 -2.04 -4.36 5.83
CA VAL A 100 -2.55 -3.60 4.68
C VAL A 100 -1.76 -3.93 3.40
N PHE A 101 -0.44 -4.03 3.46
CA PHE A 101 0.37 -4.44 2.29
C PHE A 101 0.05 -5.88 1.86
N ASN A 102 -0.17 -6.80 2.79
CA ASN A 102 -0.60 -8.17 2.46
C ASN A 102 -1.96 -8.18 1.75
N ASN A 103 -2.90 -7.34 2.18
CA ASN A 103 -4.22 -7.24 1.55
C ASN A 103 -4.12 -6.63 0.14
N LEU A 104 -3.33 -5.55 -0.03
CA LEU A 104 -3.04 -4.98 -1.35
C LEU A 104 -2.36 -5.99 -2.27
N ASN A 105 -1.41 -6.79 -1.76
CA ASN A 105 -0.75 -7.83 -2.52
C ASN A 105 -1.71 -8.95 -2.95
N LYS A 106 -2.64 -9.38 -2.07
CA LYS A 106 -3.68 -10.34 -2.43
C LYS A 106 -4.59 -9.84 -3.55
N ILE A 107 -5.02 -8.56 -3.48
CA ILE A 107 -5.82 -7.95 -4.54
C ILE A 107 -5.00 -7.93 -5.84
N ALA A 108 -3.75 -7.47 -5.77
CA ALA A 108 -2.87 -7.42 -6.94
C ALA A 108 -2.74 -8.80 -7.60
N ASP A 109 -2.48 -9.85 -6.83
CA ASP A 109 -2.35 -11.24 -7.32
C ASP A 109 -3.62 -11.78 -7.94
N ALA A 110 -4.78 -11.49 -7.35
CA ALA A 110 -6.08 -11.85 -7.90
C ALA A 110 -6.49 -10.98 -9.09
N PHE A 111 -5.90 -9.78 -9.24
CA PHE A 111 -6.25 -8.85 -10.30
C PHE A 111 -5.86 -9.44 -11.65
N PRO A 112 -6.83 -9.56 -12.59
CA PRO A 112 -6.61 -10.27 -13.84
C PRO A 112 -5.44 -9.65 -14.62
N LYS A 113 -4.55 -10.51 -15.12
CA LYS A 113 -3.62 -10.09 -16.18
C LYS A 113 -4.47 -9.65 -17.36
N ASN A 114 -4.14 -8.49 -17.92
CA ASN A 114 -4.93 -7.85 -18.94
C ASN A 114 -4.95 -8.71 -20.23
N ASP A 115 -5.90 -9.64 -20.35
CA ASP A 115 -6.32 -10.22 -21.63
C ASP A 115 -7.25 -9.24 -22.40
N MET A 116 -7.52 -8.04 -21.87
CA MET A 116 -8.35 -7.00 -22.50
C MET A 116 -7.56 -6.05 -23.43
N ILE A 117 -6.47 -6.52 -24.05
CA ILE A 117 -5.96 -5.91 -25.29
C ILE A 117 -6.35 -6.82 -26.45
N ASN A 118 -7.65 -7.01 -26.69
CA ASN A 118 -8.18 -7.64 -27.92
C ASN A 118 -9.67 -7.32 -28.15
N ALA A 119 -10.11 -6.09 -27.82
CA ALA A 119 -11.48 -5.66 -28.11
C ALA A 119 -11.57 -4.17 -28.47
N LEU A 120 -10.74 -3.70 -29.42
CA LEU A 120 -11.04 -2.54 -30.28
C LEU A 120 -10.47 -2.79 -31.68
#